data_AF-A0A9D6C681-F1
#
_entry.id   AF-A0A9D6C681-F1
#
_cell.length_a   1.000
_cell.length_b   1.000
_cell.length_c   1.000
_cell.angle_alpha   90.00
_cell.angle_beta   90.00
_cell.angle_gamma   90.00
#
_symmetry.space_group_name_H-M   'P 1'
#
loop_
_entity.id
_entity.type
_entity.pdbx_description
1 polymer ?
#
loop_
_entity_poly.entity_id
_entity_poly.type
_entity_poly.pdbx_seq_one_letter_code
_entity_poly.pdbx_strand_id
1 'polypeptide(L)'
;MGSLLDHSFSSVLSATNLITIATTATTLMVGALALMGTIHTIENQNNIYQQNRLRDLAAARATMPLALRELSLAAKVGIRTASRPSDASRPPYEEIRSDLNVSEDTIETLQKCIRFADDLTSQWLAIIISHYQIYLSRMDSFNPGPPMVDGNGLRNLTNGQIEAIVDWATLHALVDHLFPFARGANSNADRCLDVGRIRSTLFIEDYSLSIDPQINERLKAREATLQDGDIDKFRHYI
;
A
#
# COMPACT_ATOMS: atom_id res chain seq x y z
N MET A 1 63.18 -4.46 68.90
CA MET A 1 62.39 -5.60 68.38
C MET A 1 61.17 -5.13 67.57
N GLY A 2 61.27 -4.02 66.80
CA GLY A 2 60.14 -3.40 66.08
C GLY A 2 60.38 -3.10 64.60
N SER A 3 61.54 -3.43 64.03
CA SER A 3 61.91 -3.05 62.65
C SER A 3 61.60 -4.10 61.58
N LEU A 4 61.24 -5.33 61.97
CA LEU A 4 60.95 -6.42 61.02
C LEU A 4 59.46 -6.52 60.64
N LEU A 5 58.58 -5.78 61.33
CA LEU A 5 57.14 -5.77 61.04
C LEU A 5 56.73 -4.70 60.01
N ASP A 6 57.48 -3.61 59.85
CA ASP A 6 57.14 -2.55 58.88
C ASP A 6 57.43 -2.93 57.43
N HIS A 7 58.50 -3.70 57.16
CA HIS A 7 58.84 -4.10 55.79
C HIS A 7 57.90 -5.16 55.22
N SER A 8 57.35 -6.05 56.05
CA SER A 8 56.38 -7.05 55.59
C SER A 8 55.02 -6.41 55.29
N PHE A 9 54.57 -5.46 56.12
CA PHE A 9 53.28 -4.78 55.94
C PHE A 9 53.23 -3.93 54.66
N SER A 10 54.30 -3.20 54.35
CA SER A 10 54.44 -2.42 53.10
C SER A 10 54.40 -3.30 51.85
N SER A 11 55.07 -4.45 51.87
CA SER A 11 55.08 -5.40 50.75
C SER A 11 53.72 -6.06 50.51
N VAL A 12 52.98 -6.37 51.59
CA VAL A 12 51.63 -6.95 51.52
C VAL A 12 50.62 -5.93 51.02
N LEU A 13 50.71 -4.66 51.44
CA LEU A 13 49.89 -3.55 50.93
C LEU A 13 50.14 -3.27 49.44
N SER A 14 51.39 -3.39 48.99
CA SER A 14 51.72 -3.27 47.56
C SER A 14 51.15 -4.42 46.74
N ALA A 15 51.18 -5.65 47.27
CA ALA A 15 50.68 -6.83 46.58
C ALA A 15 49.14 -6.82 46.45
N THR A 16 48.41 -6.42 47.50
CA THR A 16 46.94 -6.31 47.45
C THR A 16 46.47 -5.22 46.48
N ASN A 17 47.14 -4.07 46.44
CA ASN A 17 46.84 -3.02 45.46
C ASN A 17 47.05 -3.49 44.01
N LEU A 18 48.13 -4.24 43.75
CA LEU A 18 48.45 -4.75 42.41
C LEU A 18 47.47 -5.83 41.96
N ILE A 19 47.02 -6.69 42.87
CA ILE A 19 45.95 -7.67 42.62
C ILE A 19 44.63 -6.95 42.29
N THR A 20 44.32 -5.86 42.99
CA THR A 20 43.06 -5.12 42.79
C THR A 20 43.06 -4.36 41.45
N ILE A 21 44.22 -3.83 41.04
CA ILE A 21 44.39 -3.20 39.72
C ILE A 21 44.29 -4.27 38.60
N ALA A 22 44.89 -5.44 38.80
CA ALA A 22 44.80 -6.53 37.82
C ALA A 22 43.36 -7.04 37.67
N THR A 23 42.62 -7.25 38.76
CA THR A 23 41.23 -7.73 38.71
C THR A 23 40.29 -6.69 38.11
N THR A 24 40.47 -5.40 38.42
CA THR A 24 39.70 -4.32 37.79
C THR A 24 39.99 -4.20 36.30
N ALA A 25 41.25 -4.29 35.88
CA ALA A 25 41.63 -4.31 34.46
C ALA A 25 41.03 -5.51 33.72
N THR A 26 41.07 -6.72 34.29
CA THR A 26 40.42 -7.89 33.68
C THR A 26 38.91 -7.76 33.63
N THR A 27 38.28 -7.17 34.64
CA THR A 27 36.82 -6.95 34.67
C THR A 27 36.41 -5.96 33.58
N LEU A 28 37.19 -4.89 33.39
CA LEU A 28 36.98 -3.93 32.31
C LEU A 28 37.16 -4.59 30.93
N MET A 29 38.19 -5.42 30.76
CA MET A 29 38.43 -6.13 29.50
C MET A 29 37.32 -7.14 29.17
N VAL A 30 36.87 -7.91 30.16
CA VAL A 30 35.72 -8.82 30.03
C VAL A 30 34.44 -8.03 29.71
N GLY A 31 34.22 -6.90 30.39
CA GLY A 31 33.10 -6.01 30.10
C GLY A 31 33.12 -5.45 28.68
N ALA A 32 34.30 -5.04 28.18
CA ALA A 32 34.47 -4.55 26.82
C ALA A 32 34.23 -5.65 25.76
N LEU A 33 34.72 -6.86 25.99
CA LEU A 33 34.48 -8.01 25.10
C LEU A 33 33.01 -8.42 25.08
N ALA A 34 32.34 -8.42 26.25
CA ALA A 34 30.91 -8.68 26.34
C ALA A 34 30.10 -7.65 25.55
N LEU A 35 30.45 -6.36 25.65
CA LEU A 35 29.78 -5.29 24.90
C LEU A 35 30.03 -5.38 23.39
N MET A 36 31.23 -5.74 22.96
CA MET A 36 31.52 -5.99 21.54
C MET A 36 30.70 -7.18 21.01
N GLY A 37 30.55 -8.24 21.81
CA GLY A 37 29.72 -9.39 21.47
C GLY A 37 28.23 -9.04 21.32
N THR A 38 27.69 -8.18 22.19
CA THR A 38 26.28 -7.76 22.08
C THR A 38 26.04 -6.87 20.88
N ILE A 39 26.95 -5.92 20.56
CA ILE A 39 26.85 -5.09 19.35
C ILE A 39 26.83 -5.97 18.10
N HIS A 40 27.77 -6.91 17.98
CA HIS A 40 27.84 -7.78 16.81
C HIS A 40 26.61 -8.69 16.69
N THR A 41 26.07 -9.14 17.82
CA THR A 41 24.82 -9.93 17.85
C THR A 41 23.63 -9.09 17.35
N ILE A 42 23.51 -7.82 17.77
CA ILE A 42 22.45 -6.92 17.34
C ILE A 42 22.55 -6.65 15.84
N GLU A 43 23.75 -6.39 15.32
CA GLU A 43 23.96 -6.20 13.88
C GLU A 43 23.57 -7.44 13.07
N ASN A 44 24.02 -8.61 13.51
CA ASN A 44 23.69 -9.86 12.84
C ASN A 44 22.18 -10.15 12.88
N GLN A 45 21.52 -9.93 14.02
CA GLN A 45 20.08 -10.06 14.14
C GLN A 45 19.35 -9.10 13.19
N ASN A 46 19.74 -7.82 13.16
CA ASN A 46 19.16 -6.83 12.26
C ASN A 46 19.31 -7.23 10.78
N ASN A 47 20.48 -7.74 10.40
CA ASN A 47 20.73 -8.26 9.04
C ASN A 47 19.82 -9.44 8.70
N ILE A 48 19.66 -10.40 9.62
CA ILE A 48 18.74 -11.54 9.44
C ILE A 48 17.29 -11.06 9.30
N TYR A 49 16.86 -10.12 10.14
CA TYR A 49 15.51 -9.55 10.05
C TYR A 49 15.27 -8.86 8.70
N GLN A 50 16.24 -8.07 8.22
CA GLN A 50 16.14 -7.41 6.91
C GLN A 50 16.07 -8.43 5.77
N GLN A 51 16.91 -9.47 5.79
CA GLN A 51 16.89 -10.54 4.79
C GLN A 51 15.56 -11.29 4.80
N ASN A 52 15.02 -11.62 5.97
CA ASN A 52 13.72 -12.26 6.09
C ASN A 52 12.60 -11.36 5.54
N ARG A 53 12.58 -10.07 5.92
CA ARG A 53 11.62 -9.10 5.38
C ARG A 53 11.65 -9.05 3.84
N LEU A 54 12.83 -9.03 3.23
CA LEU A 54 12.97 -8.98 1.77
C LEU A 54 12.51 -10.28 1.09
N ARG A 55 12.75 -11.44 1.71
CA ARG A 55 12.26 -12.73 1.23
C ARG A 55 10.73 -12.81 1.31
N ASP A 56 10.17 -12.36 2.41
CA ASP A 56 8.71 -12.32 2.62
C ASP A 56 8.04 -11.35 1.65
N LEU A 57 8.65 -10.18 1.42
CA LEU A 57 8.21 -9.23 0.39
C LEU A 57 8.26 -9.86 -1.00
N ALA A 58 9.35 -10.55 -1.36
CA ALA A 58 9.48 -11.19 -2.66
C ALA A 58 8.41 -12.28 -2.87
N ALA A 59 8.11 -13.06 -1.83
CA ALA A 59 7.06 -14.06 -1.87
C ALA A 59 5.67 -13.44 -2.03
N ALA A 60 5.33 -12.42 -1.24
CA ALA A 60 4.06 -11.71 -1.35
C ALA A 60 3.90 -10.99 -2.71
N ARG A 61 4.99 -10.37 -3.20
CA ARG A 61 5.02 -9.68 -4.49
C ARG A 61 4.81 -10.64 -5.66
N ALA A 62 5.21 -11.91 -5.54
CA ALA A 62 5.02 -12.90 -6.61
C ALA A 62 3.53 -13.19 -6.92
N THR A 63 2.64 -13.09 -5.92
CA THR A 63 1.19 -13.28 -6.12
C THR A 63 0.44 -11.97 -6.35
N MET A 64 1.07 -10.82 -6.10
CA MET A 64 0.47 -9.49 -6.25
C MET A 64 -0.12 -9.20 -7.65
N PRO A 65 0.48 -9.60 -8.79
CA PRO A 65 -0.15 -9.38 -10.09
C PRO A 65 -1.53 -10.03 -10.25
N LEU A 66 -1.77 -11.16 -9.59
CA LEU A 66 -3.08 -11.84 -9.60
C LEU A 66 -4.10 -11.04 -8.78
N ALA A 67 -3.71 -10.59 -7.60
CA ALA A 67 -4.53 -9.73 -6.74
C ALA A 67 -4.90 -8.40 -7.42
N LEU A 68 -3.93 -7.73 -8.04
CA LEU A 68 -4.19 -6.50 -8.80
C LEU A 68 -5.08 -6.73 -10.01
N ARG A 69 -4.95 -7.87 -10.70
CA ARG A 69 -5.85 -8.22 -11.80
C ARG A 69 -7.29 -8.35 -11.32
N GLU A 70 -7.53 -8.98 -10.17
CA GLU A 70 -8.88 -9.13 -9.62
C GLU A 70 -9.49 -7.76 -9.28
N LEU A 71 -8.73 -6.86 -8.63
CA LEU A 71 -9.17 -5.48 -8.39
C LEU A 71 -9.42 -4.68 -9.67
N SER A 72 -8.57 -4.84 -10.70
CA SER A 72 -8.77 -4.20 -12.01
C SER A 72 -10.08 -4.70 -12.65
N LEU A 73 -10.37 -6.00 -12.56
CA LEU A 73 -11.63 -6.57 -13.06
C LEU A 73 -12.84 -6.03 -12.29
N ALA A 74 -12.76 -5.97 -10.95
CA ALA A 74 -13.81 -5.37 -10.13
C ALA A 74 -14.07 -3.91 -10.52
N ALA A 75 -13.01 -3.13 -10.76
CA ALA A 75 -13.14 -1.75 -11.22
C ALA A 75 -13.83 -1.63 -12.58
N LYS A 76 -13.48 -2.49 -13.54
CA LYS A 76 -14.14 -2.56 -14.86
C LYS A 76 -15.62 -2.97 -14.75
N VAL A 77 -15.94 -3.94 -13.89
CA VAL A 77 -17.33 -4.30 -13.58
C VAL A 77 -18.07 -3.11 -12.97
N GLY A 78 -17.44 -2.36 -12.07
CA GLY A 78 -17.98 -1.13 -11.48
C GLY A 78 -18.34 -0.08 -12.52
N ILE A 79 -17.42 0.22 -13.46
CA ILE A 79 -17.67 1.14 -14.58
C ILE A 79 -18.87 0.67 -15.41
N ARG A 80 -18.89 -0.60 -15.83
CA ARG A 80 -19.98 -1.17 -16.64
C ARG A 80 -21.32 -1.18 -15.91
N THR A 81 -21.30 -1.35 -14.59
CA THR A 81 -22.51 -1.35 -13.76
C THR A 81 -23.06 0.06 -13.59
N ALA A 82 -22.18 1.05 -13.44
CA ALA A 82 -22.56 2.45 -13.34
C ALA A 82 -23.08 3.01 -14.69
N SER A 83 -22.53 2.57 -15.82
CA SER A 83 -22.94 3.02 -17.15
C SER A 83 -24.23 2.39 -17.67
N ARG A 84 -24.63 1.22 -17.14
CA ARG A 84 -25.86 0.54 -17.58
C ARG A 84 -27.11 1.39 -17.28
N PRO A 85 -28.10 1.44 -18.19
CA PRO A 85 -29.40 2.04 -17.90
C PRO A 85 -30.11 1.26 -16.78
N SER A 86 -31.00 1.95 -16.06
CA SER A 86 -31.93 1.34 -15.11
C SER A 86 -33.15 0.79 -15.86
N ASP A 87 -32.92 -0.15 -16.77
CA ASP A 87 -34.04 -0.90 -17.35
C ASP A 87 -34.41 -2.06 -16.43
N ALA A 88 -35.70 -2.41 -16.40
CA ALA A 88 -36.27 -3.45 -15.52
C ALA A 88 -35.70 -4.87 -15.77
N SER A 89 -34.85 -5.05 -16.79
CA SER A 89 -34.11 -6.28 -17.08
C SER A 89 -32.72 -6.35 -16.44
N ARG A 90 -32.39 -5.43 -15.52
CA ARG A 90 -31.14 -5.54 -14.75
C ARG A 90 -31.16 -6.82 -13.91
N PRO A 91 -30.10 -7.64 -13.96
CA PRO A 91 -29.92 -8.65 -12.93
C PRO A 91 -29.94 -7.95 -11.56
N PRO A 92 -30.60 -8.54 -10.54
CA PRO A 92 -30.60 -8.01 -9.18
C PRO A 92 -29.20 -7.58 -8.77
N TYR A 93 -29.08 -6.48 -8.02
CA TYR A 93 -27.77 -6.00 -7.53
C TYR A 93 -26.92 -7.12 -6.92
N GLU A 94 -27.56 -8.07 -6.23
CA GLU A 94 -26.93 -9.25 -5.65
C GLU A 94 -26.18 -10.14 -6.66
N GLU A 95 -26.62 -10.21 -7.92
CA GLU A 95 -25.94 -10.95 -8.98
C GLU A 95 -24.69 -10.22 -9.51
N ILE A 96 -24.63 -8.89 -9.39
CA ILE A 96 -23.47 -8.08 -9.80
C ILE A 96 -22.47 -7.96 -8.64
N ARG A 97 -22.97 -8.02 -7.40
CA ARG A 97 -22.17 -7.90 -6.19
C ARG A 97 -21.09 -8.96 -6.09
N SER A 98 -21.38 -10.19 -6.52
CA SER A 98 -20.38 -11.25 -6.59
C SER A 98 -19.21 -10.92 -7.51
N ASP A 99 -19.47 -10.18 -8.60
CA ASP A 99 -18.46 -9.79 -9.59
C ASP A 99 -17.64 -8.56 -9.18
N LEU A 100 -18.18 -7.75 -8.26
CA LEU A 100 -17.50 -6.61 -7.64
C LEU A 100 -16.63 -7.03 -6.45
N ASN A 101 -16.99 -8.11 -5.78
CA ASN A 101 -16.25 -8.63 -4.64
C ASN A 101 -14.95 -9.29 -5.08
N VAL A 102 -13.85 -8.86 -4.50
CA VAL A 102 -12.57 -9.58 -4.58
C VAL A 102 -12.47 -10.67 -3.50
N SER A 103 -11.74 -11.72 -3.80
CA SER A 103 -11.44 -12.82 -2.89
C SER A 103 -10.71 -12.36 -1.62
N GLU A 104 -10.91 -13.11 -0.53
CA GLU A 104 -10.17 -12.89 0.73
C GLU A 104 -8.66 -13.07 0.53
N ASP A 105 -8.24 -14.03 -0.30
CA ASP A 105 -6.85 -14.27 -0.67
C ASP A 105 -6.18 -13.05 -1.33
N THR A 106 -6.94 -12.30 -2.13
CA THR A 106 -6.48 -11.03 -2.72
C THR A 106 -6.24 -9.98 -1.65
N ILE A 107 -7.16 -9.82 -0.70
CA ILE A 107 -6.98 -8.89 0.41
C ILE A 107 -5.79 -9.32 1.28
N GLU A 108 -5.65 -10.60 1.60
CA GLU A 108 -4.52 -11.12 2.38
C GLU A 108 -3.18 -10.88 1.66
N THR A 109 -3.15 -11.07 0.34
CA THR A 109 -1.95 -10.80 -0.48
C THR A 109 -1.55 -9.32 -0.42
N LEU A 110 -2.51 -8.40 -0.55
CA LEU A 110 -2.24 -6.97 -0.46
C LEU A 110 -1.79 -6.56 0.95
N GLN A 111 -2.39 -7.13 2.00
CA GLN A 111 -1.97 -6.91 3.40
C GLN A 111 -0.55 -7.40 3.67
N LYS A 112 -0.16 -8.57 3.14
CA LYS A 112 1.21 -9.08 3.22
C LYS A 112 2.18 -8.12 2.52
N CYS A 113 1.82 -7.62 1.34
CA CYS A 113 2.63 -6.61 0.64
C CYS A 113 2.76 -5.33 1.48
N ILE A 114 1.69 -4.79 2.04
CA ILE A 114 1.71 -3.61 2.93
C ILE A 114 2.65 -3.81 4.12
N ARG A 115 2.65 -5.01 4.72
CA ARG A 115 3.47 -5.31 5.89
C ARG A 115 4.98 -5.27 5.60
N PHE A 116 5.38 -5.72 4.41
CA PHE A 116 6.80 -5.92 4.09
C PHE A 116 7.37 -4.92 3.09
N ALA A 117 6.53 -4.19 2.36
CA ALA A 117 6.97 -3.19 1.38
C ALA A 117 7.59 -1.95 2.05
N ASP A 118 8.11 -1.04 1.23
CA ASP A 118 8.50 0.30 1.67
C ASP A 118 7.27 1.17 1.96
N ASP A 119 7.48 2.24 2.72
CA ASP A 119 6.40 3.11 3.20
C ASP A 119 5.53 3.67 2.06
N LEU A 120 6.15 4.09 0.95
CA LEU A 120 5.42 4.66 -0.19
C LEU A 120 4.52 3.62 -0.86
N THR A 121 5.06 2.43 -1.14
CA THR A 121 4.27 1.34 -1.75
C THR A 121 3.14 0.87 -0.82
N SER A 122 3.42 0.77 0.49
CA SER A 122 2.41 0.43 1.49
C SER A 122 1.28 1.45 1.56
N GLN A 123 1.59 2.74 1.42
CA GLN A 123 0.58 3.80 1.37
C GLN A 123 -0.31 3.69 0.12
N TRP A 124 0.26 3.44 -1.07
CA TRP A 124 -0.52 3.25 -2.28
C TRP A 124 -1.48 2.06 -2.17
N LEU A 125 -0.99 0.94 -1.64
CA LEU A 125 -1.81 -0.25 -1.40
C LEU A 125 -2.95 0.02 -0.41
N ALA A 126 -2.68 0.76 0.66
CA ALA A 126 -3.71 1.16 1.63
C ALA A 126 -4.78 2.06 0.97
N ILE A 127 -4.36 3.04 0.17
CA ILE A 127 -5.27 3.92 -0.58
C ILE A 127 -6.18 3.10 -1.51
N ILE A 128 -5.62 2.14 -2.27
CA ILE A 128 -6.40 1.28 -3.16
C ILE A 128 -7.46 0.50 -2.39
N ILE A 129 -7.09 -0.13 -1.26
CA ILE A 129 -8.04 -0.89 -0.44
C ILE A 129 -9.15 0.03 0.10
N SER A 130 -8.79 1.20 0.63
CA SER A 130 -9.76 2.16 1.15
C SER A 130 -10.72 2.65 0.06
N HIS A 131 -10.21 3.05 -1.11
CA HIS A 131 -11.06 3.48 -2.23
C HIS A 131 -11.96 2.35 -2.70
N TYR A 132 -11.44 1.13 -2.86
CA TYR A 132 -12.22 -0.03 -3.25
C TYR A 132 -13.39 -0.28 -2.28
N GLN A 133 -13.13 -0.31 -0.96
CA GLN A 133 -14.18 -0.53 0.05
C GLN A 133 -15.26 0.55 0.00
N ILE A 134 -14.87 1.80 -0.21
CA ILE A 134 -15.79 2.94 -0.27
C ILE A 134 -16.64 2.90 -1.53
N TYR A 135 -16.03 2.61 -2.68
CA TYR A 135 -16.75 2.51 -3.94
C TYR A 135 -17.69 1.32 -3.96
N LEU A 136 -17.28 0.19 -3.35
CA LEU A 136 -18.16 -0.96 -3.13
C LEU A 136 -19.36 -0.60 -2.25
N SER A 137 -19.13 0.10 -1.12
CA SER A 137 -20.21 0.54 -0.23
C SER A 137 -21.14 1.56 -0.89
N ARG A 138 -20.62 2.48 -1.71
CA ARG A 138 -21.44 3.39 -2.52
C ARG A 138 -22.31 2.61 -3.50
N MET A 139 -21.76 1.54 -4.09
CA MET A 139 -22.52 0.69 -5.01
C MET A 139 -23.66 -0.07 -4.34
N ASP A 140 -23.53 -0.47 -3.06
CA ASP A 140 -24.61 -1.10 -2.28
C ASP A 140 -25.86 -0.20 -2.17
N SER A 141 -25.68 1.12 -2.19
CA SER A 141 -26.76 2.11 -2.15
C SER A 141 -27.09 2.74 -3.51
N PHE A 142 -26.45 2.26 -4.57
CA PHE A 142 -26.52 2.88 -5.89
C PHE A 142 -27.84 2.57 -6.58
N ASN A 143 -28.69 3.59 -6.67
CA ASN A 143 -29.89 3.58 -7.47
C ASN A 143 -29.76 4.61 -8.60
N PRO A 144 -29.46 4.19 -9.84
CA PRO A 144 -29.23 5.13 -10.94
C PRO A 144 -30.50 5.90 -11.37
N GLY A 145 -31.67 5.62 -10.80
CA GLY A 145 -32.94 6.21 -11.20
C GLY A 145 -33.37 5.75 -12.61
N PRO A 146 -34.59 6.06 -13.07
CA PRO A 146 -35.01 5.70 -14.42
C PRO A 146 -34.12 6.41 -15.47
N PRO A 147 -33.88 5.78 -16.64
CA PRO A 147 -33.07 6.39 -17.68
C PRO A 147 -33.69 7.74 -18.10
N MET A 148 -32.93 8.82 -17.94
CA MET A 148 -33.33 10.12 -18.45
C MET A 148 -32.99 10.19 -19.94
N VAL A 149 -33.96 10.55 -20.75
CA VAL A 149 -33.78 10.75 -22.18
C VAL A 149 -33.89 12.25 -22.44
N ASP A 150 -32.94 12.82 -23.17
CA ASP A 150 -32.98 14.22 -23.56
C ASP A 150 -34.04 14.47 -24.66
N GLY A 151 -34.21 15.74 -25.03
CA GLY A 151 -35.15 16.12 -26.11
C GLY A 151 -34.83 15.53 -27.48
N ASN A 152 -33.64 14.94 -27.66
CA ASN A 152 -33.17 14.31 -28.89
C ASN A 152 -33.25 12.76 -28.84
N GLY A 153 -33.78 12.17 -27.77
CA GLY A 153 -33.82 10.72 -27.62
C GLY A 153 -32.51 10.10 -27.13
N LEU A 154 -31.51 10.92 -26.79
CA LEU A 154 -30.22 10.47 -26.28
C LEU A 154 -30.31 10.20 -24.78
N ARG A 155 -29.65 9.13 -24.34
CA ARG A 155 -29.60 8.74 -22.94
C ARG A 155 -28.66 9.67 -22.18
N ASN A 156 -29.18 10.31 -21.15
CA ASN A 156 -28.39 11.10 -20.21
C ASN A 156 -28.10 10.26 -18.97
N LEU A 157 -26.82 10.13 -18.64
CA LEU A 157 -26.39 9.58 -17.36
C LEU A 157 -26.74 10.56 -16.25
N THR A 158 -27.14 10.03 -15.08
CA THR A 158 -27.31 10.87 -13.90
C THR A 158 -25.95 11.28 -13.33
N ASN A 159 -25.90 12.39 -12.59
CA ASN A 159 -24.68 12.81 -11.89
C ASN A 159 -24.10 11.68 -11.02
N GLY A 160 -24.95 10.90 -10.34
CA GLY A 160 -24.51 9.75 -9.54
C GLY A 160 -23.84 8.66 -10.38
N GLN A 161 -24.35 8.37 -11.58
CA GLN A 161 -23.71 7.44 -12.51
C GLN A 161 -22.36 7.95 -12.98
N ILE A 162 -22.26 9.23 -13.34
CA ILE A 162 -21.02 9.84 -13.81
C ILE A 162 -19.95 9.80 -12.71
N GLU A 163 -20.31 10.16 -11.47
CA GLU A 163 -19.40 10.08 -10.33
C GLU A 163 -18.91 8.65 -10.10
N ALA A 164 -19.82 7.67 -10.12
CA ALA A 164 -19.46 6.26 -9.95
C ALA A 164 -18.51 5.79 -11.06
N ILE A 165 -18.76 6.16 -12.32
CA ILE A 165 -17.87 5.84 -13.45
C ILE A 165 -16.47 6.43 -13.22
N VAL A 166 -16.38 7.70 -12.83
CA VAL A 166 -15.10 8.37 -12.57
C VAL A 166 -14.38 7.77 -11.37
N ASP A 167 -15.10 7.42 -10.30
CA ASP A 167 -14.54 6.77 -9.11
C ASP A 167 -13.93 5.41 -9.46
N TRP A 168 -14.67 4.55 -10.16
CA TRP A 168 -14.16 3.24 -10.57
C TRP A 168 -13.02 3.34 -11.60
N ALA A 169 -13.07 4.32 -12.52
CA ALA A 169 -11.94 4.61 -13.42
C ALA A 169 -10.70 5.08 -12.66
N THR A 170 -10.88 5.86 -11.59
CA THR A 170 -9.79 6.27 -10.70
C THR A 170 -9.19 5.07 -9.99
N LEU A 171 -10.02 4.16 -9.45
CA LEU A 171 -9.53 2.93 -8.82
C LEU A 171 -8.74 2.07 -9.80
N HIS A 172 -9.22 1.91 -11.02
CA HIS A 172 -8.52 1.15 -12.05
C HIS A 172 -7.14 1.75 -12.34
N ALA A 173 -7.04 3.08 -12.50
CA ALA A 173 -5.76 3.74 -12.73
C ALA A 173 -4.79 3.56 -11.54
N LEU A 174 -5.29 3.62 -10.30
CA LEU A 174 -4.49 3.34 -9.09
C LEU A 174 -3.97 1.91 -9.05
N VAL A 175 -4.80 0.94 -9.41
CA VAL A 175 -4.38 -0.47 -9.51
C VAL A 175 -3.34 -0.65 -10.61
N ASP A 176 -3.55 -0.03 -11.77
CA ASP A 176 -2.63 -0.10 -12.90
C ASP A 176 -1.25 0.50 -12.60
N HIS A 177 -1.22 1.52 -11.75
CA HIS A 177 0.00 2.17 -11.28
C HIS A 177 0.93 1.22 -10.52
N LEU A 178 0.39 0.18 -9.87
CA LEU A 178 1.19 -0.77 -9.09
C LEU A 178 1.69 -1.98 -9.88
N PHE A 179 1.27 -2.18 -11.14
CA PHE A 179 1.76 -3.31 -11.93
C PHE A 179 3.29 -3.32 -12.17
N PRO A 180 3.98 -2.19 -12.45
CA PRO A 180 5.43 -2.17 -12.56
C PRO A 180 6.14 -2.68 -11.31
N PHE A 181 5.68 -2.27 -10.12
CA PHE A 181 6.17 -2.78 -8.85
C PHE A 181 5.86 -4.28 -8.69
N ALA A 182 4.61 -4.69 -8.91
CA ALA A 182 4.19 -6.08 -8.75
C ALA A 182 4.95 -7.06 -9.66
N ARG A 183 5.34 -6.62 -10.87
CA ARG A 183 6.14 -7.40 -11.83
C ARG A 183 7.64 -7.38 -11.53
N GLY A 184 8.08 -6.62 -10.52
CA GLY A 184 9.48 -6.45 -10.17
C GLY A 184 10.28 -5.59 -11.15
N ALA A 185 9.62 -4.81 -12.01
CA ALA A 185 10.30 -3.85 -12.87
C ALA A 185 10.88 -2.69 -12.05
N ASN A 186 10.14 -2.26 -11.02
CA ASN A 186 10.57 -1.27 -10.04
C ASN A 186 10.70 -1.92 -8.66
N SER A 187 11.65 -1.44 -7.85
CA SER A 187 11.79 -1.90 -6.46
C SER A 187 10.65 -1.40 -5.58
N ASN A 188 10.12 -0.21 -5.89
CA ASN A 188 9.08 0.50 -5.15
C ASN A 188 8.04 1.04 -6.15
N ALA A 189 6.87 1.44 -5.67
CA ALA A 189 5.90 2.20 -6.45
C ALA A 189 6.40 3.62 -6.75
N ASP A 190 6.01 4.17 -7.89
CA ASP A 190 6.31 5.57 -8.22
C ASP A 190 5.46 6.50 -7.35
N ARG A 191 6.03 7.65 -6.95
CA ARG A 191 5.34 8.61 -6.07
C ARG A 191 4.16 9.31 -6.74
N CYS A 192 4.24 9.50 -8.05
CA CYS A 192 3.26 10.23 -8.83
C CYS A 192 2.57 9.27 -9.80
N LEU A 193 1.23 9.24 -9.75
CA LEU A 193 0.41 8.54 -10.71
C LEU A 193 0.27 9.39 -11.99
N ASP A 194 0.42 8.77 -13.16
CA ASP A 194 0.06 9.42 -14.41
C ASP A 194 -1.47 9.59 -14.48
N VAL A 195 -1.92 10.81 -14.17
CA VAL A 195 -3.33 11.18 -14.07
C VAL A 195 -4.07 10.95 -15.40
N GLY A 196 -3.36 10.99 -16.54
CA GLY A 196 -3.93 10.67 -17.85
C GLY A 196 -4.45 9.23 -17.96
N ARG A 197 -3.99 8.33 -17.10
CA ARG A 197 -4.44 6.92 -17.05
C ARG A 197 -5.88 6.75 -16.59
N ILE A 198 -6.41 7.70 -15.81
CA ILE A 198 -7.82 7.69 -15.40
C ILE A 198 -8.70 7.74 -16.65
N ARG A 199 -8.34 8.63 -17.59
CA ARG A 199 -9.05 8.77 -18.85
C ARG A 199 -8.86 7.58 -19.78
N SER A 200 -7.63 7.05 -19.88
CA SER A 200 -7.36 5.89 -20.74
C SER A 200 -8.19 4.66 -20.38
N THR A 201 -8.55 4.51 -19.10
CA THR A 201 -9.40 3.41 -18.62
C THR A 201 -10.78 3.40 -19.30
N LEU A 202 -11.39 4.57 -19.50
CA LEU A 202 -12.72 4.67 -20.08
C LEU A 202 -12.74 4.28 -21.56
N PHE A 203 -11.67 4.58 -22.30
CA PHE A 203 -11.54 4.16 -23.70
C PHE A 203 -11.50 2.64 -23.86
N ILE A 204 -11.01 1.91 -22.85
CA ILE A 204 -10.89 0.45 -22.89
C ILE A 204 -12.26 -0.22 -22.68
N GLU A 205 -13.09 0.33 -21.80
CA GLU A 205 -14.35 -0.30 -21.42
C GLU A 205 -15.50 0.07 -22.34
N ASP A 206 -15.62 1.34 -22.73
CA ASP A 206 -16.68 1.80 -23.62
C ASP A 206 -16.30 3.14 -24.27
N TYR A 207 -16.07 3.12 -25.58
CA TYR A 207 -15.74 4.31 -26.35
C TYR A 207 -16.80 5.42 -26.21
N SER A 208 -18.08 5.06 -26.03
CA SER A 208 -19.16 6.04 -25.87
C SER A 208 -19.03 6.86 -24.57
N LEU A 209 -18.48 6.28 -23.50
CA LEU A 209 -18.22 7.00 -22.25
C LEU A 209 -17.08 8.00 -22.39
N SER A 210 -16.08 7.69 -23.22
CA SER A 210 -14.92 8.56 -23.43
C SER A 210 -15.24 9.86 -24.17
N ILE A 211 -16.33 9.89 -24.93
CA ILE A 211 -16.79 11.04 -25.70
C ILE A 211 -17.92 11.82 -25.00
N ASP A 212 -18.44 11.32 -23.89
CA ASP A 212 -19.49 11.99 -23.13
C ASP A 212 -18.95 13.32 -22.54
N PRO A 213 -19.58 14.48 -22.85
CA PRO A 213 -19.10 15.77 -22.38
C PRO A 213 -19.11 15.91 -20.85
N GLN A 214 -20.12 15.34 -20.16
CA GLN A 214 -20.27 15.46 -18.72
C GLN A 214 -19.24 14.59 -17.99
N ILE A 215 -18.99 13.38 -18.50
CA ILE A 215 -17.89 12.54 -18.00
C ILE A 215 -16.55 13.24 -18.20
N ASN A 216 -16.31 13.82 -19.39
CA ASN A 216 -15.07 14.54 -19.68
C ASN A 216 -14.86 15.77 -18.80
N GLU A 217 -15.93 16.54 -18.52
CA GLU A 217 -15.87 17.65 -17.58
C GLU A 217 -15.52 17.16 -16.18
N ARG A 218 -16.14 16.06 -15.73
CA ARG A 218 -15.89 15.52 -14.40
C ARG A 218 -14.49 14.92 -14.26
N LEU A 219 -13.99 14.26 -15.30
CA LEU A 219 -12.61 13.81 -15.38
C LEU A 219 -11.66 14.99 -15.30
N LYS A 220 -11.85 16.06 -16.08
CA LYS A 220 -10.99 17.25 -15.99
C LYS A 220 -10.98 17.85 -14.58
N ALA A 221 -12.12 17.89 -13.91
CA ALA A 221 -12.20 18.35 -12.52
C ALA A 221 -11.43 17.42 -11.56
N ARG A 222 -11.53 16.09 -11.77
CA ARG A 222 -10.77 15.08 -11.03
C ARG A 222 -9.27 15.23 -11.27
N GLU A 223 -8.85 15.29 -12.53
CA GLU A 223 -7.46 15.47 -12.96
C GLU A 223 -6.88 16.77 -12.37
N ALA A 224 -7.64 17.88 -12.39
CA ALA A 224 -7.22 19.16 -11.79
C ALA A 224 -7.07 19.10 -10.25
N THR A 225 -7.88 18.27 -9.58
CA THR A 225 -7.78 18.08 -8.13
C THR A 225 -6.56 17.23 -7.76
N LEU A 226 -6.29 16.20 -8.56
CA LEU A 226 -5.17 15.28 -8.37
C LEU A 226 -3.83 15.89 -8.84
N GLN A 227 -3.87 16.95 -9.64
CA GLN A 227 -2.71 17.75 -10.06
C GLN A 227 -1.59 16.91 -10.70
N ASP A 228 -0.48 16.77 -9.99
CA ASP A 228 0.73 16.02 -10.38
C ASP A 228 0.61 14.52 -10.09
N GLY A 229 -0.53 14.07 -9.57
CA GLY A 229 -0.76 12.68 -9.20
C GLY A 229 0.00 12.26 -7.95
N ASP A 230 0.46 13.21 -7.11
CA ASP A 230 1.11 12.88 -5.84
C ASP A 230 0.17 12.11 -4.91
N ILE A 231 0.70 11.08 -4.28
CA ILE A 231 0.00 10.20 -3.34
C ILE A 231 -0.77 10.95 -2.24
N ASP A 232 -0.25 12.08 -1.76
CA ASP A 232 -0.86 12.86 -0.68
C ASP A 232 -2.22 13.44 -1.10
N LYS A 233 -2.44 13.66 -2.40
CA LYS A 233 -3.73 14.11 -2.94
C LYS A 233 -4.79 13.03 -2.84
N PHE A 234 -4.43 11.78 -3.07
CA PHE A 234 -5.36 10.66 -3.02
C PHE A 234 -5.80 10.33 -1.58
N ARG A 235 -4.93 10.52 -0.58
CA ARG A 235 -5.26 10.27 0.83
C ARG A 235 -6.43 11.13 1.33
N HIS A 236 -6.52 12.37 0.87
CA HIS A 236 -7.54 13.32 1.31
C HIS A 236 -8.79 13.33 0.42
N TYR A 237 -8.81 12.49 -0.63
CA TYR A 237 -9.81 12.51 -1.69
C TYR A 237 -10.94 11.47 -1.49
N ILE A 238 -11.19 11.07 -0.25
CA ILE A 238 -12.20 10.07 0.12
C ILE A 238 -13.46 10.76 0.66
#